data_AF-A0A7V2AD27-F1
#
_entry.id   AF-A0A7V2AD27-F1
#
_cell.length_a   1.000
_cell.length_b   1.000
_cell.length_c   1.000
_cell.angle_alpha   90.00
_cell.angle_beta   90.00
_cell.angle_gamma   90.00
#
_symmetry.space_group_name_H-M   'P 1'
#
loop_
_entity.id
_entity.type
_entity.pdbx_description
1 polymer ?
#
loop_
_entity_poly.entity_id
_entity_poly.type
_entity_poly.pdbx_seq_one_letter_code
_entity_poly.pdbx_strand_id
1 'polypeptide(L)' 'MSTENAAPQATHFIRAIVDADNASGKWGGRVETRFPPEPNGYLHFGHAKSIFLNFGLARDYG' A
#
# COMPACT_ATOMS: atom_id res chain seq x y z
N MET A 1 12.40 17.94 18.22
CA MET A 1 11.51 17.88 17.05
C MET A 1 12.38 17.53 15.85
N SER A 2 12.77 16.27 15.72
CA SER A 2 13.68 15.83 14.65
C SER A 2 12.86 15.72 13.37
N THR A 3 13.11 16.60 12.42
CA THR A 3 12.56 16.47 11.06
C THR A 3 13.24 15.27 10.42
N GLU A 4 12.59 14.11 10.45
CA GLU A 4 12.99 12.98 9.63
C GLU A 4 12.79 13.37 8.17
N ASN A 5 13.92 13.52 7.48
CA ASN A 5 13.97 13.78 6.05
C ASN A 5 13.48 12.51 5.35
N ALA A 6 12.18 12.44 5.06
CA ALA A 6 11.58 11.32 4.36
C ALA A 6 12.18 11.24 2.96
N ALA A 7 13.12 10.30 2.76
CA ALA A 7 13.63 9.98 1.44
C ALA A 7 12.43 9.74 0.50
N PRO A 8 12.47 10.20 -0.76
CA PRO A 8 11.37 10.02 -1.70
C PRO A 8 11.02 8.54 -1.76
N GLN A 9 9.81 8.20 -1.30
CA GLN A 9 9.38 6.82 -1.18
C GLN A 9 9.38 6.22 -2.59
N ALA A 10 10.11 5.12 -2.79
CA ALA A 10 10.25 4.50 -4.10
C ALA A 10 8.87 4.31 -4.74
N THR A 11 8.60 5.06 -5.80
CA THR A 11 7.28 5.11 -6.45
C THR A 11 7.12 3.88 -7.34
N HIS A 12 6.12 3.07 -7.02
CA HIS A 12 5.68 1.95 -7.87
C HIS A 12 4.33 2.29 -8.51
N PHE A 13 4.04 1.71 -9.68
CA PHE A 13 2.86 2.06 -10.49
C PHE A 13 1.52 2.00 -9.73
N ILE A 14 1.39 1.11 -8.73
CA ILE A 14 0.18 1.01 -7.90
C ILE A 14 -0.10 2.33 -7.14
N ARG A 15 0.93 3.02 -6.64
CA ARG A 15 0.76 4.34 -5.98
C ARG A 15 0.24 5.38 -6.95
N ALA A 16 0.82 5.44 -8.15
CA ALA A 16 0.36 6.36 -9.19
C ALA A 16 -1.11 6.13 -9.58
N ILE A 17 -1.58 4.87 -9.59
CA ILE A 17 -2.99 4.55 -9.83
C ILE A 17 -3.86 5.04 -8.67
N VAL A 18 -3.45 4.81 -7.43
CA VAL A 18 -4.17 5.28 -6.23
C VAL A 18 -4.24 6.81 -6.21
N ASP A 19 -3.14 7.49 -6.49
CA ASP A 19 -3.08 8.96 -6.56
C ASP A 19 -4.03 9.51 -7.62
N ALA A 20 -4.09 8.89 -8.80
CA ALA A 20 -5.01 9.28 -9.87
C ALA A 20 -6.49 9.01 -9.51
N ASP A 21 -6.79 7.86 -8.91
CA ASP A 21 -8.14 7.52 -8.43
C ASP A 21 -8.60 8.47 -7.31
N ASN A 22 -7.67 8.89 -6.44
CA ASN A 22 -7.94 9.89 -5.40
C ASN A 22 -8.14 11.29 -5.98
N ALA A 23 -7.29 11.72 -6.92
CA ALA A 23 -7.41 13.02 -7.59
C ALA A 23 -8.71 13.15 -8.40
N SER A 24 -9.17 12.05 -9.01
CA SER A 24 -10.47 12.00 -9.71
C SER A 24 -11.67 11.88 -8.77
N GLY A 25 -11.46 11.64 -7.47
CA GLY A 25 -12.54 11.47 -6.49
C GLY A 25 -13.35 10.19 -6.68
N LYS A 26 -12.86 9.23 -7.47
CA LYS A 26 -13.59 8.01 -7.89
C LYS A 26 -14.18 7.20 -6.74
N TRP A 27 -13.45 7.14 -5.62
CA TRP A 27 -13.84 6.40 -4.42
C TRP A 27 -14.05 7.31 -3.20
N GLY A 28 -14.21 8.62 -3.40
CA GLY A 28 -14.34 9.58 -2.32
C GLY A 28 -13.10 9.66 -1.41
N GLY A 29 -11.92 9.33 -1.95
CA GLY A 29 -10.66 9.30 -1.21
C GLY A 29 -10.44 8.06 -0.34
N ARG A 30 -11.35 7.07 -0.38
CA ARG A 30 -11.21 5.83 0.40
C ARG A 30 -10.33 4.81 -0.35
N VAL A 31 -9.32 4.29 0.32
CA VAL A 31 -8.44 3.23 -0.19
C VAL A 31 -8.48 2.03 0.75
N GLU A 32 -8.91 0.87 0.25
CA GLU A 32 -8.95 -0.38 1.01
C GLU A 32 -8.15 -1.48 0.32
N THR A 33 -7.18 -2.02 1.04
CA THR A 33 -6.34 -3.12 0.57
C THR A 33 -6.56 -4.36 1.42
N ARG A 34 -6.15 -5.52 0.91
CA ARG A 34 -6.29 -6.80 1.61
C ARG A 34 -5.21 -7.78 1.17
N PHE A 35 -4.71 -8.54 2.13
CA PHE A 35 -3.80 -9.68 1.90
C PHE A 35 -4.55 -10.98 2.21
N PRO A 36 -5.03 -11.73 1.17
CA PRO A 36 -5.86 -12.91 1.36
C PRO A 36 -5.09 -14.21 1.03
N PRO A 37 -4.13 -14.67 1.86
CA PRO A 37 -3.51 -15.97 1.66
C PRO A 37 -4.53 -17.08 1.95
N GLU A 38 -4.43 -18.19 1.23
CA GLU A 38 -5.21 -19.37 1.55
C GLU A 38 -4.67 -20.02 2.85
N PRO A 39 -5.54 -20.47 3.77
CA PRO A 39 -5.12 -21.05 5.05
C PRO A 39 -4.69 -22.52 4.91
N ASN A 40 -3.90 -22.84 3.87
CA ASN A 40 -3.49 -24.20 3.51
C ASN A 40 -1.96 -24.40 3.50
N GLY A 41 -1.18 -23.41 3.93
CA GLY A 41 0.28 -23.50 3.98
C GLY A 41 0.94 -22.41 4.82
N TYR A 42 2.24 -22.55 5.05
CA TYR A 42 3.03 -21.53 5.74
C TYR A 42 3.44 -20.40 4.78
N LEU A 43 3.41 -19.17 5.30
CA LEU A 43 3.91 -18.03 4.56
C LEU A 43 5.45 -18.13 4.46
N HIS A 44 5.98 -18.13 3.24
CA HIS A 44 7.40 -17.93 2.96
C HIS A 44 7.74 -16.44 2.74
N PHE A 45 9.03 -16.12 2.63
CA PHE A 45 9.56 -14.75 2.50
C PHE A 45 8.93 -13.93 1.35
N GLY A 46 8.46 -14.57 0.29
CA GLY A 46 7.78 -13.88 -0.83
C GLY A 46 6.48 -13.19 -0.40
N HIS A 47 5.78 -13.72 0.61
CA HIS A 47 4.58 -13.09 1.16
C HIS A 47 4.88 -11.76 1.84
N ALA A 48 6.10 -11.55 2.34
CA ALA A 48 6.49 -10.28 2.95
C ALA A 48 6.24 -9.12 1.98
N LYS A 49 6.56 -9.28 0.68
CA LYS A 49 6.30 -8.24 -0.33
C LYS A 49 4.81 -7.89 -0.44
N SER A 50 3.94 -8.89 -0.47
CA SER A 50 2.49 -8.66 -0.56
C SER A 50 1.92 -8.06 0.72
N ILE A 51 2.40 -8.50 1.89
CA ILE A 51 2.03 -7.95 3.20
C ILE A 51 2.43 -6.46 3.26
N PHE A 52 3.71 -6.15 3.08
CA PHE A 52 4.19 -4.76 3.16
C PHE A 52 3.55 -3.85 2.11
N LEU A 53 3.26 -4.36 0.91
CA LEU A 53 2.56 -3.60 -0.11
C LEU A 53 1.12 -3.27 0.32
N ASN A 54 0.32 -4.27 0.69
CA ASN A 54 -1.10 -4.05 1.00
C ASN A 54 -1.25 -3.19 2.25
N PHE A 55 -0.65 -3.59 3.37
CA PHE A 55 -0.78 -2.85 4.63
C PHE A 55 -0.04 -1.50 4.60
N GLY A 56 1.05 -1.39 3.84
CA GLY A 56 1.73 -0.13 3.61
C GLY A 56 0.88 0.87 2.83
N LEU A 57 0.18 0.42 1.77
CA LEU A 57 -0.75 1.27 1.03
C LEU A 57 -1.94 1.70 1.89
N ALA A 58 -2.52 0.79 2.69
CA ALA A 58 -3.59 1.16 3.62
C ALA A 58 -3.12 2.15 4.68
N ARG A 59 -1.87 2.06 5.16
CA ARG A 59 -1.31 3.02 6.11
C ARG A 59 -1.09 4.39 5.48
N ASP A 60 -0.62 4.43 4.23
CA ASP A 60 -0.24 5.66 3.56
C ASP A 60 -1.46 6.40 2.96
N TYR A 61 -2.57 5.70 2.65
CA TYR A 61 -3.76 6.26 1.97
C TYR A 61 -5.12 5.98 2.64
N GLY A 62 -5.19 5.04 3.58
CA GLY A 62 -6.45 4.59 4.21
C GLY A 62 -6.91 5.47 5.36
#